data_AF-A0AAD8IXT6-F1
#
_entry.id   AF-A0AAD8IXT6-F1
#
_cell.length_a   1.000
_cell.length_b   1.000
_cell.length_c   1.000
_cell.angle_alpha   90.00
_cell.angle_beta   90.00
_cell.angle_gamma   90.00
#
_symmetry.space_group_name_H-M   'P 1'
#
loop_
_entity.id
_entity.type
_entity.pdbx_description
1 polymer ?
#
loop_
_entity_poly.entity_id
_entity_poly.type
_entity_poly.pdbx_seq_one_letter_code
_entity_poly.pdbx_strand_id
1 'polypeptide(L)'
;MRTILGVSSELSKALQRKDQDFANAIELVKNCKYILQDMRDNGWDTFVSQVSSFCDSQNIDVPDMSLIFVPRGRSGCNTYKSTNLHHYRVELYYSIIDMQLQELNNRFDENMKTRRGTL
;
A
#
# COMPACT_ATOMS: atom_id res chain seq x y z
N MET A 1 5.03 2.84 -5.12
CA MET A 1 4.77 3.80 -4.02
C MET A 1 3.96 5.03 -4.47
N ARG A 2 4.24 5.63 -5.64
CA ARG A 2 3.41 6.72 -6.20
C ARG A 2 1.93 6.38 -6.31
N THR A 3 1.56 5.16 -6.68
CA THR A 3 0.15 4.75 -6.79
C THR A 3 -0.55 4.74 -5.43
N ILE A 4 0.06 4.14 -4.40
CA ILE A 4 -0.49 4.12 -3.03
C ILE A 4 -0.65 5.54 -2.49
N LEU A 5 0.37 6.38 -2.67
CA LEU A 5 0.33 7.79 -2.25
C LEU A 5 -0.64 8.63 -3.08
N GLY A 6 -0.82 8.31 -4.36
CA GLY A 6 -1.77 8.95 -5.26
C GLY A 6 -3.20 8.68 -4.80
N VAL A 7 -3.54 7.40 -4.63
CA VAL A 7 -4.84 6.92 -4.12
C VAL A 7 -5.15 7.55 -2.75
N SER A 8 -4.20 7.56 -1.81
CA SER A 8 -4.43 8.19 -0.50
C SER A 8 -4.60 9.71 -0.59
N SER A 9 -3.89 10.37 -1.51
CA SER A 9 -4.00 11.82 -1.72
C SER A 9 -5.33 12.23 -2.35
N GLU A 10 -5.85 11.44 -3.29
CA GLU A 10 -7.14 11.66 -3.93
C GLU A 10 -8.27 11.48 -2.92
N LEU A 11 -8.21 10.40 -2.14
CA LEU A 11 -9.15 10.14 -1.06
C LEU A 11 -9.13 11.27 -0.01
N SER A 12 -7.95 11.73 0.40
CA SER A 12 -7.82 12.81 1.37
C SER A 12 -8.46 14.11 0.88
N LYS A 13 -8.27 14.47 -0.40
CA LYS A 13 -8.87 15.67 -1.01
C LYS A 13 -10.40 15.58 -1.09
N ALA A 14 -10.93 14.41 -1.43
CA ALA A 14 -12.38 14.20 -1.50
C ALA A 14 -13.02 14.29 -0.11
N LEU A 15 -12.43 13.68 0.91
CA LEU A 15 -12.94 13.69 2.29
C LEU A 15 -12.93 15.08 2.94
N GLN A 16 -12.11 16.02 2.45
CA GLN A 16 -12.04 17.38 2.97
C GLN A 16 -13.18 18.29 2.47
N ARG A 17 -13.92 17.91 1.42
CA ARG A 17 -15.05 18.69 0.87
C ARG A 17 -16.33 18.30 1.64
N LYS A 18 -16.88 19.23 2.43
CA LYS A 18 -17.77 18.90 3.56
C LYS A 18 -19.19 18.41 3.22
N ASP A 19 -19.80 18.72 2.07
CA ASP A 19 -21.28 18.58 1.98
C ASP A 19 -21.88 17.89 0.72
N GLN A 20 -21.21 17.86 -0.44
CA GLN A 20 -21.82 17.32 -1.69
C GLN A 20 -21.35 15.92 -2.12
N ASP A 21 -20.36 15.35 -1.44
CA ASP A 21 -19.63 14.19 -1.94
C ASP A 21 -19.66 13.00 -0.97
N PHE A 22 -20.57 12.87 -0.01
CA PHE A 22 -20.56 11.70 0.88
C PHE A 22 -20.74 10.38 0.12
N ALA A 23 -21.69 10.33 -0.82
CA ALA A 23 -21.87 9.16 -1.69
C ALA A 23 -20.65 8.93 -2.59
N ASN A 24 -20.10 10.01 -3.16
CA ASN A 24 -18.89 9.98 -3.97
C ASN A 24 -17.65 9.54 -3.15
N ALA A 25 -17.57 9.92 -1.88
CA ALA A 25 -16.50 9.56 -0.96
C ALA A 25 -16.58 8.08 -0.57
N ILE A 26 -17.79 7.53 -0.35
CA ILE A 26 -17.96 6.08 -0.17
C ILE A 26 -17.53 5.32 -1.43
N GLU A 27 -17.91 5.81 -2.61
CA GLU A 27 -17.49 5.21 -3.89
C GLU A 27 -15.97 5.29 -4.08
N LEU A 28 -15.35 6.43 -3.77
CA LEU A 28 -13.91 6.61 -3.78
C LEU A 28 -13.22 5.68 -2.79
N VAL A 29 -13.73 5.50 -1.57
CA VAL A 29 -13.18 4.52 -0.61
C VAL A 29 -13.25 3.11 -1.18
N LYS A 30 -14.37 2.71 -1.81
CA LYS A 30 -14.50 1.39 -2.45
C LYS A 30 -13.49 1.22 -3.58
N ASN A 31 -13.34 2.22 -4.44
CA ASN A 31 -12.37 2.21 -5.53
C ASN A 31 -10.93 2.16 -5.00
N CYS A 32 -10.62 2.91 -3.93
CA CYS A 32 -9.31 2.86 -3.27
C CYS A 32 -9.00 1.47 -2.72
N LYS A 33 -9.96 0.83 -2.04
CA LYS A 33 -9.82 -0.54 -1.53
C LYS A 33 -9.59 -1.53 -2.67
N TYR A 34 -10.34 -1.40 -3.77
CA TYR A 34 -10.17 -2.23 -4.96
C TYR A 34 -8.77 -2.07 -5.55
N ILE A 35 -8.30 -0.84 -5.77
CA ILE A 35 -6.96 -0.57 -6.31
C ILE A 35 -5.87 -1.13 -5.39
N LEU A 36 -5.98 -0.93 -4.07
CA LEU A 36 -5.01 -1.47 -3.12
C LEU A 36 -4.99 -3.00 -3.14
N GLN A 37 -6.14 -3.66 -3.25
CA GLN A 37 -6.23 -5.11 -3.36
C GLN A 37 -5.61 -5.61 -4.67
N ASP A 38 -5.90 -4.98 -5.80
CA ASP A 38 -5.29 -5.34 -7.09
C ASP A 38 -3.77 -5.13 -7.08
N MET A 39 -3.30 -4.05 -6.46
CA MET A 39 -1.87 -3.83 -6.25
C MET A 39 -1.23 -4.96 -5.43
N ARG A 40 -1.92 -5.46 -4.41
CA ARG A 40 -1.43 -6.57 -3.59
C ARG A 40 -1.33 -7.87 -4.40
N ASP A 41 -2.37 -8.19 -5.15
CA ASP A 41 -2.52 -9.49 -5.78
C ASP A 41 -1.73 -9.57 -7.09
N ASN A 42 -1.73 -8.48 -7.88
CA ASN A 42 -1.17 -8.44 -9.24
C ASN A 42 -0.09 -7.35 -9.43
N GLY A 43 0.05 -6.40 -8.50
CA GLY A 43 0.86 -5.20 -8.69
C GLY A 43 2.35 -5.33 -8.38
N TRP A 44 2.81 -6.46 -7.81
CA TRP A 44 4.21 -6.63 -7.40
C TRP A 44 5.21 -6.49 -8.55
N ASP A 45 5.02 -7.25 -9.63
CA ASP A 45 6.01 -7.30 -10.73
C ASP A 45 6.09 -5.95 -11.45
N THR A 46 4.95 -5.30 -11.68
CA THR A 46 4.87 -3.94 -12.21
C THR A 46 5.58 -2.94 -11.31
N PHE A 47 5.37 -3.04 -9.99
CA PHE A 47 6.02 -2.16 -9.02
C PHE A 47 7.55 -2.33 -9.02
N VAL A 48 8.04 -3.57 -8.99
CA VAL A 48 9.49 -3.85 -9.02
C VAL A 48 10.10 -3.36 -10.32
N SER A 49 9.46 -3.61 -11.47
CA SER A 49 9.96 -3.12 -12.76
C SER A 49 10.10 -1.59 -12.80
N GLN A 50 9.11 -0.86 -12.28
CA GLN A 50 9.18 0.60 -12.19
C GLN A 50 10.29 1.09 -11.26
N VAL A 51 10.48 0.44 -10.11
CA VAL A 51 11.55 0.77 -9.17
C VAL A 51 12.92 0.46 -9.76
N SER A 52 13.10 -0.70 -10.38
CA SER A 52 14.34 -1.08 -11.06
C SER A 52 14.70 -0.10 -12.16
N SER A 53 13.75 0.24 -13.05
CA SER A 53 13.97 1.23 -14.11
C SER A 53 14.36 2.61 -13.56
N PHE A 54 13.75 3.02 -12.45
CA PHE A 54 14.14 4.24 -11.76
C PHE A 54 15.57 4.14 -11.21
N CYS A 55 15.91 3.06 -10.52
CA CYS A 55 17.26 2.81 -9.99
C CYS A 55 18.32 2.83 -11.09
N ASP A 56 18.07 2.14 -12.21
CA ASP A 56 18.94 2.14 -13.39
C ASP A 56 19.20 3.57 -13.90
N SER A 57 18.14 4.38 -13.99
CA SER A 57 18.25 5.78 -14.44
C SER A 57 19.07 6.67 -13.49
N GLN A 58 19.14 6.31 -12.21
CA GLN A 58 19.86 7.05 -11.18
C GLN A 58 21.20 6.39 -10.83
N ASN A 59 21.61 5.35 -11.57
CA ASN A 59 22.82 4.57 -11.31
C ASN A 59 22.88 4.03 -9.86
N ILE A 60 21.71 3.60 -9.36
CA ILE A 60 21.55 2.96 -8.05
C ILE A 60 21.50 1.45 -8.28
N ASP A 61 22.36 0.70 -7.59
CA ASP A 61 22.39 -0.75 -7.70
C ASP A 61 21.15 -1.39 -7.05
N VAL A 62 20.55 -2.35 -7.77
CA VAL A 62 19.36 -3.07 -7.30
C VAL A 62 19.83 -4.37 -6.62
N PRO A 63 19.43 -4.64 -5.36
CA PRO A 63 19.82 -5.86 -4.68
C PRO A 63 19.36 -7.12 -5.42
N ASP A 64 20.22 -8.14 -5.48
CA ASP A 64 19.83 -9.46 -5.97
C ASP A 64 18.76 -10.06 -5.05
N MET A 65 17.57 -10.27 -5.61
CA MET A 65 16.39 -10.75 -4.90
C MET A 65 16.54 -12.17 -4.34
N SER A 66 17.48 -12.96 -4.86
CA SER A 66 17.78 -14.32 -4.41
C SER A 66 18.70 -14.39 -3.18
N LEU A 67 19.48 -13.33 -2.93
CA LEU A 67 20.39 -13.28 -1.80
C LEU A 67 19.65 -13.10 -0.47
N ILE A 68 20.32 -13.51 0.61
CA ILE A 68 19.84 -13.30 1.98
C ILE A 68 19.81 -11.80 2.27
N PHE A 69 18.70 -11.33 2.83
CA PHE A 69 18.56 -9.95 3.25
C PHE A 69 19.47 -9.65 4.45
N VAL A 70 20.26 -8.59 4.35
CA VAL A 70 21.16 -8.13 5.40
C VAL A 70 20.69 -6.75 5.90
N PRO A 71 20.18 -6.64 7.14
CA PRO A 71 19.77 -5.37 7.71
C PRO A 71 20.96 -4.40 7.83
N ARG A 72 20.81 -3.18 7.33
CA ARG A 72 21.84 -2.13 7.49
C ARG A 72 21.96 -1.72 8.97
N GLY A 73 23.19 -1.71 9.51
CA GLY A 73 23.50 -1.15 10.83
C GLY A 73 23.36 -2.10 12.04
N ARG A 74 23.07 -3.38 11.84
CA ARG A 74 23.20 -4.40 12.90
C ARG A 74 24.39 -5.29 12.58
N SER A 75 25.33 -5.40 13.51
CA SER A 75 26.35 -6.45 13.48
C SER A 75 25.61 -7.78 13.31
N GLY A 76 25.99 -8.55 12.28
CA GLY A 76 25.22 -9.66 11.76
C GLY A 76 24.53 -10.48 12.84
N CYS A 77 23.21 -10.28 12.99
CA CYS A 77 22.43 -11.22 13.77
C CYS A 77 22.21 -12.41 12.86
N ASN A 78 22.95 -13.46 13.17
CA ASN A 78 23.20 -14.70 12.45
C ASN A 78 21.94 -15.59 12.26
N THR A 79 20.77 -14.99 12.07
CA THR A 79 19.46 -15.67 12.18
C THR A 79 18.40 -15.21 11.17
N TYR A 80 18.61 -14.12 10.43
CA TYR A 80 17.64 -13.69 9.42
C TYR A 80 17.78 -14.55 8.15
N LYS A 81 16.93 -15.57 8.03
CA LYS A 81 16.94 -16.57 6.93
C LYS A 81 16.04 -16.19 5.77
N SER A 82 15.70 -14.91 5.61
CA SER A 82 14.81 -14.45 4.56
C SER A 82 15.58 -13.84 3.39
N THR A 83 15.11 -14.10 2.18
CA THR A 83 15.69 -13.50 0.98
C THR A 83 15.30 -12.03 0.85
N ASN A 84 16.06 -11.27 0.06
CA ASN A 84 15.70 -9.92 -0.34
C ASN A 84 14.27 -9.89 -0.92
N LEU A 85 13.91 -10.88 -1.75
CA LEU A 85 12.55 -11.00 -2.29
C LEU A 85 11.49 -11.05 -1.18
N HIS A 86 11.66 -11.90 -0.17
CA HIS A 86 10.68 -12.02 0.90
C HIS A 86 10.58 -10.72 1.72
N HIS A 87 11.72 -10.13 2.08
CA HIS A 87 11.73 -8.88 2.83
C HIS A 87 11.01 -7.76 2.09
N TYR A 88 11.36 -7.50 0.82
CA TYR A 88 10.76 -6.41 0.06
C TYR A 88 9.31 -6.69 -0.33
N ARG A 89 8.97 -7.92 -0.72
CA ARG A 89 7.61 -8.27 -1.17
C ARG A 89 6.63 -8.43 -0.01
N VAL A 90 7.00 -9.24 0.98
CA VAL A 90 6.08 -9.65 2.04
C VAL A 90 6.13 -8.65 3.19
N GLU A 91 7.31 -8.42 3.76
CA GLU A 91 7.43 -7.61 4.97
C GLU A 91 7.26 -6.11 4.73
N LEU A 92 7.59 -5.63 3.52
CA LEU A 92 7.43 -4.22 3.15
C LEU A 92 6.19 -4.00 2.28
N TYR A 93 6.17 -4.53 1.05
CA TYR A 93 5.14 -4.18 0.09
C TYR A 93 3.74 -4.64 0.51
N TYR A 94 3.56 -5.93 0.82
CA TYR A 94 2.28 -6.45 1.30
C TYR A 94 1.89 -5.85 2.64
N SER A 95 2.82 -5.79 3.60
CA SER A 95 2.56 -5.16 4.90
C SER A 95 2.01 -3.73 4.78
N ILE A 96 2.61 -2.89 3.92
CA ILE A 96 2.14 -1.52 3.72
C ILE A 96 0.73 -1.49 3.13
N ILE A 97 0.46 -2.31 2.10
CA ILE A 97 -0.86 -2.36 1.47
C ILE A 97 -1.91 -2.88 2.45
N ASP A 98 -1.59 -3.95 3.18
CA ASP A 98 -2.47 -4.57 4.18
C ASP A 98 -2.80 -3.59 5.31
N MET A 99 -1.81 -2.81 5.78
CA MET A 99 -2.05 -1.73 6.75
C MET A 99 -3.00 -0.65 6.20
N GLN A 100 -2.84 -0.22 4.95
CA GLN A 100 -3.74 0.77 4.34
C GLN A 100 -5.16 0.22 4.17
N LEU A 101 -5.29 -1.03 3.70
CA LEU A 101 -6.58 -1.71 3.57
C LEU A 101 -7.28 -1.87 4.93
N GLN A 102 -6.53 -2.31 5.94
CA GLN A 102 -7.04 -2.46 7.30
C GLN A 102 -7.54 -1.12 7.84
N GLU A 103 -6.79 -0.03 7.64
CA GLU A 103 -7.21 1.28 8.12
C GLU A 103 -8.49 1.78 7.42
N LEU A 104 -8.60 1.58 6.11
CA LEU A 104 -9.81 1.90 5.35
C LEU A 104 -11.01 1.03 5.78
N ASN A 105 -10.77 -0.23 6.14
CA ASN A 105 -11.82 -1.11 6.65
C ASN A 105 -12.28 -0.69 8.05
N ASN A 106 -11.35 -0.37 8.95
CA ASN A 106 -11.66 0.07 10.31
C ASN A 106 -12.46 1.39 10.32
N ARG A 107 -12.13 2.34 9.42
CA ARG A 107 -12.77 3.67 9.38
C ARG A 107 -14.08 3.71 8.60
N PHE A 108 -14.23 2.86 7.58
CA PHE A 108 -15.35 2.92 6.62
C PHE A 108 -16.02 1.57 6.43
N ASP A 109 -16.22 0.82 7.51
CA ASP A 109 -16.91 -0.46 7.45
C ASP A 109 -18.37 -0.31 6.97
N GLU A 110 -18.93 -1.35 6.37
CA GLU A 110 -20.29 -1.41 5.77
C GLU A 110 -21.41 -1.04 6.77
N ASN A 111 -21.09 -0.92 8.06
CA ASN A 111 -21.97 -0.46 9.14
C ASN A 111 -22.33 1.04 9.11
N MET A 112 -21.90 1.80 8.09
CA MET A 112 -22.51 3.11 7.79
C MET A 112 -23.97 2.99 7.28
N LYS A 113 -24.51 1.77 7.13
CA LYS A 113 -25.95 1.53 7.10
C LYS A 113 -26.48 1.53 8.54
N THR A 114 -27.30 2.55 8.86
CA THR A 114 -28.13 2.71 10.08
C THR A 114 -27.62 3.73 11.11
N ARG A 115 -27.46 4.99 10.68
CA ARG A 115 -27.98 6.13 11.43
C ARG A 115 -28.93 6.94 10.56
N ARG A 116 -29.95 6.27 10.01
CA ARG A 116 -31.20 6.97 9.68
C ARG A 116 -31.91 7.19 11.01
N GLY A 117 -32.25 8.45 11.28
CA GLY A 117 -32.74 8.91 12.57
C GLY A 117 -33.91 8.11 13.10
N THR A 118 -33.86 7.86 14.40
CA THR A 118 -35.08 7.78 15.22
C THR A 118 -35.23 9.15 15.88
N LEU A 119 -36.29 9.84 15.46
CA LEU A 119 -37.04 10.78 16.30
C LEU A 119 -37.50 10.07 17.58
#